data_AF-G5JCV0-F1
#
_entry.id   AF-G5JCV0-F1
#
_cell.length_a   1.000
_cell.length_b   1.000
_cell.length_c   1.000
_cell.angle_alpha   90.00
_cell.angle_beta   90.00
_cell.angle_gamma   90.00
#
_symmetry.space_group_name_H-M   'P 1'
#
loop_
_entity.id
_entity.type
_entity.pdbx_description
1 polymer ?
#
loop_
_entity_poly.entity_id
_entity_poly.type
_entity_poly.pdbx_seq_one_letter_code
_entity_poly.pdbx_strand_id
1 'polypeptide(L)' 'MPETQPITVACKLEVSNTLAKEIEDTLLVFATSCDWVNQNTPNKMTNKTAMQSLVYKNVRTNFGLSANLAI' A
#
# COMPACT_ATOMS: atom_id res chain seq x y z
N MET A 1 -1.66 -18.23 -39.28
CA MET A 1 -0.79 -17.67 -38.21
C MET A 1 -0.91 -18.62 -37.04
N PRO A 2 0.17 -19.22 -36.50
CA PRO A 2 0.03 -20.16 -35.39
C PRO A 2 -0.37 -19.38 -34.13
N GLU A 3 -1.42 -19.82 -33.45
CA GLU A 3 -1.84 -19.24 -32.17
C GLU A 3 -0.77 -19.50 -31.10
N THR A 4 -0.27 -18.43 -30.48
CA THR A 4 0.73 -18.53 -29.41
C THR A 4 0.02 -18.92 -28.12
N GLN A 5 0.11 -20.19 -27.70
CA GLN A 5 -0.39 -20.60 -26.39
C GLN A 5 0.57 -20.13 -25.28
N PRO A 6 0.09 -19.38 -24.27
CA PRO A 6 0.94 -18.98 -23.15
C PRO A 6 1.28 -20.19 -22.27
N ILE A 7 2.58 -20.40 -22.04
CA ILE A 7 3.07 -21.42 -21.09
C ILE A 7 2.85 -20.87 -19.68
N THR A 8 2.09 -21.61 -18.86
CA THR A 8 1.84 -21.24 -17.46
C THR A 8 2.89 -21.90 -16.57
N VAL A 9 3.71 -21.09 -15.90
CA VAL A 9 4.66 -21.56 -14.89
C VAL A 9 4.04 -21.33 -13.51
N ALA A 10 3.70 -22.41 -12.81
CA ALA A 10 3.28 -22.35 -11.42
C ALA A 10 4.52 -22.37 -10.52
N CYS A 11 4.82 -21.25 -9.86
CA CYS A 11 5.93 -21.14 -8.92
C CYS A 11 5.36 -20.98 -7.50
N LYS A 12 5.63 -21.95 -6.62
CA LYS A 12 5.31 -21.81 -5.20
C LYS A 12 6.43 -21.00 -4.57
N LEU A 13 6.13 -19.77 -4.17
CA LEU A 13 7.07 -18.95 -3.42
C LEU A 13 7.22 -19.55 -2.01
N GLU A 14 8.37 -20.17 -1.75
CA GLU A 14 8.75 -20.51 -0.39
C GLU A 14 9.25 -19.24 0.30
N VAL A 15 8.37 -18.65 1.09
CA VAL A 15 8.65 -17.43 1.84
C VAL A 15 9.01 -17.84 3.27
N SER A 16 10.07 -17.25 3.83
CA SER A 16 10.37 -17.46 5.25
C SER A 16 9.25 -16.90 6.12
N ASN A 17 8.99 -17.51 7.27
CA ASN A 17 7.97 -17.02 8.21
C ASN A 17 8.22 -15.57 8.64
N THR A 18 9.49 -15.16 8.75
CA THR A 18 9.88 -13.78 9.05
C THR A 18 9.41 -12.82 7.96
N LEU A 19 9.69 -13.15 6.69
CA LEU A 19 9.29 -12.31 5.57
C LEU A 19 7.76 -12.27 5.39
N ALA A 20 7.08 -13.40 5.61
CA ALA A 20 5.62 -13.44 5.62
C ALA A 20 5.03 -12.48 6.68
N LYS A 21 5.60 -12.49 7.89
CA LYS A 21 5.20 -11.59 8.98
C LYS A 21 5.48 -10.12 8.64
N GLU A 22 6.63 -9.80 8.08
CA GLU A 22 6.96 -8.42 7.66
C GLU A 22 5.98 -7.89 6.61
N ILE A 23 5.54 -8.75 5.68
CA ILE A 23 4.52 -8.40 4.69
C ILE A 23 3.17 -8.14 5.38
N GLU A 24 2.73 -9.04 6.27
CA GLU A 24 1.48 -8.86 7.03
C GLU A 24 1.50 -7.58 7.86
N ASP A 25 2.58 -7.32 8.60
CA ASP A 25 2.75 -6.11 9.40
C ASP A 25 2.70 -4.85 8.51
N THR A 26 3.35 -4.90 7.33
CA THR A 26 3.30 -3.79 6.35
C THR A 26 1.89 -3.55 5.83
N LEU A 27 1.15 -4.61 5.49
CA LEU A 27 -0.22 -4.53 5.00
C LEU A 27 -1.16 -3.97 6.06
N LEU A 28 -0.99 -4.39 7.32
CA LEU A 28 -1.78 -3.90 8.45
C LEU A 28 -1.53 -2.41 8.70
N VAL A 29 -0.27 -1.98 8.71
CA VAL A 29 0.11 -0.57 8.87
C VAL A 29 -0.45 0.27 7.73
N PHE A 30 -0.39 -0.23 6.48
CA PHE A 30 -0.96 0.44 5.33
C PHE A 30 -2.48 0.60 5.46
N ALA A 31 -3.22 -0.46 5.79
CA ALA A 31 -4.67 -0.41 6.00
C ALA A 31 -5.05 0.60 7.09
N THR A 32 -4.35 0.56 8.23
CA THR A 32 -4.57 1.50 9.33
C THR A 32 -4.31 2.95 8.91
N SER A 33 -3.29 3.18 8.06
CA SER A 33 -3.00 4.52 7.53
C SER A 33 -4.12 5.03 6.61
N CYS A 34 -4.73 4.16 5.80
CA CYS A 34 -5.86 4.50 4.94
C CYS A 34 -7.09 4.90 5.76
N ASP A 35 -7.39 4.14 6.82
CA ASP A 35 -8.49 4.46 7.73
C ASP A 35 -8.28 5.81 8.41
N TRP A 36 -7.06 6.09 8.86
CA TRP A 36 -6.70 7.38 9.45
C TRP A 36 -6.85 8.51 8.43
N VAL A 37 -6.35 8.34 7.20
CA VAL A 37 -6.48 9.35 6.14
C VAL A 37 -7.95 9.66 5.86
N ASN A 38 -8.81 8.64 5.78
CA ASN A 38 -10.23 8.80 5.56
C ASN A 38 -10.90 9.60 6.70
N GLN A 39 -10.51 9.37 7.94
CA GLN A 39 -11.03 10.11 9.11
C GLN A 39 -10.51 11.55 9.21
N ASN A 40 -9.30 11.81 8.71
CA ASN A 40 -8.61 13.10 8.85
C ASN A 40 -8.68 13.97 7.60
N THR A 41 -9.41 13.54 6.58
CA THR A 41 -9.60 14.30 5.34
C THR A 41 -11.04 14.80 5.23
N PRO A 42 -11.28 16.07 4.84
CA PRO A 42 -12.63 16.57 4.64
C PRO A 42 -13.37 15.78 3.55
N ASN A 43 -14.60 15.34 3.83
CA ASN A 43 -15.43 14.53 2.92
C ASN A 43 -15.66 15.12 1.52
N LYS A 44 -15.49 16.44 1.36
CA LYS A 44 -15.66 17.15 0.08
C LYS A 44 -14.35 17.46 -0.63
N MET A 45 -13.21 17.03 -0.07
CA MET A 45 -11.89 17.25 -0.66
C MET A 45 -11.67 16.26 -1.81
N THR A 46 -11.64 16.79 -3.04
CA THR A 46 -11.42 15.99 -4.26
C THR A 46 -10.06 16.28 -4.91
N ASN A 47 -9.36 17.32 -4.47
CA ASN A 47 -8.06 17.68 -5.01
C ASN A 47 -6.96 16.78 -4.42
N LYS A 48 -6.36 15.95 -5.28
CA LYS A 48 -5.31 15.00 -4.93
C LYS A 48 -4.09 15.68 -4.28
N THR A 49 -3.58 16.76 -4.85
CA THR A 49 -2.39 17.45 -4.35
C THR A 49 -2.62 18.08 -2.97
N ALA A 50 -3.82 18.64 -2.76
CA ALA A 50 -4.21 19.19 -1.47
C ALA A 50 -4.34 18.09 -0.40
N MET A 51 -4.96 16.97 -0.75
CA MET A 51 -5.07 15.80 0.13
C MET A 51 -3.69 15.25 0.50
N GLN A 52 -2.82 15.06 -0.49
CA GLN A 52 -1.45 14.61 -0.27
C GLN A 52 -0.67 15.56 0.65
N SER A 53 -0.75 16.87 0.41
CA SER A 53 -0.09 17.88 1.26
C SER A 53 -0.57 17.85 2.72
N LEU A 54 -1.84 17.53 2.93
CA LEU A 54 -2.46 17.44 4.25
C LEU A 54 -1.98 16.20 5.04
N VAL A 55 -1.94 15.04 4.38
CA VAL A 55 -1.78 13.75 5.08
C VAL A 55 -0.38 13.15 4.99
N TYR A 56 0.40 13.46 3.95
CA TYR A 56 1.66 12.76 3.64
C TYR A 56 2.67 12.78 4.80
N LYS A 57 2.90 13.96 5.41
CA LYS A 57 3.83 14.06 6.54
C LYS A 57 3.39 13.19 7.72
N ASN A 58 2.10 13.22 8.05
CA ASN A 58 1.55 12.45 9.16
C ASN A 58 1.61 10.94 8.87
N VAL A 59 1.28 10.53 7.64
CA VAL A 59 1.36 9.14 7.21
C VAL A 59 2.79 8.62 7.35
N ARG A 60 3.79 9.38 6.90
CA ARG A 60 5.19 8.95 6.97
C ARG A 60 5.76 8.94 8.39
N THR A 61 5.41 9.92 9.21
CA THR A 61 5.92 10.01 10.59
C THR A 61 5.22 9.02 11.53
N ASN A 62 3.90 8.85 11.41
CA ASN A 62 3.13 8.05 12.37
C ASN A 62 3.03 6.57 12.00
N PHE A 63 3.16 6.24 10.72
CA PHE A 63 3.04 4.85 10.23
C PHE A 63 4.35 4.30 9.68
N GLY A 64 5.42 5.10 9.61
CA GLY A 64 6.73 4.64 9.14
C GLY A 64 6.77 4.18 7.67
N LEU A 65 5.72 4.50 6.90
CA LEU A 65 5.59 4.03 5.52
C LEU A 65 6.63 4.70 4.60
N SER A 66 7.19 3.87 3.71
CA SER A 66 8.09 4.36 2.66
C SER A 66 7.35 5.30 1.69
N ALA A 67 8.09 6.02 0.85
CA ALA A 67 7.49 7.03 -0.04
C ALA A 67 6.51 6.38 -1.02
N ASN A 68 6.82 5.15 -1.43
CA ASN A 68 6.01 4.36 -2.36
C ASN A 68 4.73 3.82 -1.70
N LEU A 69 4.68 3.79 -0.36
CA LEU A 69 3.54 3.31 0.41
C LEU A 69 2.74 4.46 1.05
N ALA A 70 3.22 5.70 0.95
CA ALA A 70 2.54 6.90 1.40
C ALA A 70 1.85 7.59 0.21
N ILE A 71 0.58 7.98 0.40
CA ILE A 71 -0.33 8.52 -0.64
C ILE A 71 0.21 9.79 -1.31
#